data_AF-K1UQ23-F1
#
_entry.id   AF-K1UQ23-F1
#
_cell.length_a   1.000
_cell.length_b   1.000
_cell.length_c   1.000
_cell.angle_alpha   90.00
_cell.angle_beta   90.00
_cell.angle_gamma   90.00
#
_symmetry.space_group_name_H-M   'P 1'
#
loop_
_entity.id
_entity.type
_entity.pdbx_description
1 polymer ?
#
loop_
_entity_poly.entity_id
_entity_poly.type
_entity_poly.pdbx_seq_one_letter_code
_entity_poly.pdbx_strand_id
1 'polypeptide(L)' 'MNDKKIEYLIEGISKDIIAYLMEDKGMKMTEAIFVFHNSETFAKLSDPNTGLYIESSAYVYEILKTELKMGKITRE' A
#
# COMPACT_ATOMS: atom_id res chain seq x y z
N MET A 1 17.31 -12.02 4.58
CA MET A 1 16.84 -11.81 3.19
C MET A 1 17.56 -10.59 2.66
N ASN A 2 17.93 -10.51 1.37
CA ASN A 2 18.70 -9.37 0.87
C ASN A 2 17.78 -8.13 0.77
N ASP A 3 18.18 -6.98 1.31
CA ASP A 3 17.33 -5.77 1.39
C ASP A 3 16.78 -5.34 0.03
N LYS A 4 17.61 -5.47 -1.03
CA LYS A 4 17.21 -5.23 -2.43
C LYS A 4 16.04 -6.08 -2.91
N LYS A 5 15.87 -7.30 -2.39
CA LYS A 5 14.74 -8.17 -2.74
C LYS A 5 13.45 -7.66 -2.09
N ILE A 6 13.54 -7.14 -0.88
CA ILE A 6 12.39 -6.56 -0.16
C ILE A 6 11.94 -5.29 -0.86
N GLU A 7 12.87 -4.39 -1.20
CA GLU A 7 12.60 -3.18 -1.98
C GLU A 7 11.88 -3.50 -3.29
N TYR A 8 12.35 -4.48 -4.05
CA TYR A 8 11.72 -4.90 -5.30
C TYR A 8 10.27 -5.39 -5.11
N LEU A 9 10.00 -6.14 -4.04
CA LEU A 9 8.65 -6.62 -3.72
C LEU A 9 7.72 -5.47 -3.32
N ILE A 10 8.22 -4.55 -2.48
CA ILE A 10 7.49 -3.34 -2.08
C ILE A 10 7.16 -2.50 -3.30
N GLU A 11 8.11 -2.29 -4.22
CA GLU A 11 7.88 -1.54 -5.46
C GLU A 11 6.82 -2.21 -6.36
N GLY A 12 6.84 -3.53 -6.46
CA GLY A 12 5.83 -4.30 -7.20
C GLY A 12 4.42 -4.06 -6.65
N ILE A 13 4.26 -4.28 -5.34
CA ILE A 13 2.98 -4.07 -4.64
C ILE A 13 2.54 -2.59 -4.76
N SER A 14 3.48 -1.65 -4.65
CA SER A 14 3.19 -0.22 -4.75
C SER A 14 2.61 0.16 -6.11
N LYS A 15 3.20 -0.36 -7.20
CA LYS A 15 2.71 -0.13 -8.57
C LYS A 15 1.30 -0.65 -8.76
N ASP A 16 1.02 -1.85 -8.26
CA ASP A 16 -0.31 -2.47 -8.36
C ASP A 16 -1.35 -1.67 -7.57
N ILE A 17 -1.03 -1.24 -6.34
CA ILE A 17 -1.94 -0.44 -5.51
C ILE A 17 -2.26 0.91 -6.16
N ILE A 18 -1.25 1.56 -6.73
CA ILE A 18 -1.45 2.82 -7.46
C ILE A 18 -2.39 2.60 -8.65
N ALA A 19 -2.22 1.51 -9.41
CA ALA A 19 -3.13 1.15 -10.50
C ALA A 19 -4.56 0.91 -9.99
N TYR A 20 -4.74 0.18 -8.90
CA TYR A 20 -6.06 -0.07 -8.31
C TYR A 20 -6.75 1.21 -7.85
N LEU A 21 -6.02 2.15 -7.24
CA LEU A 21 -6.58 3.46 -6.86
C LEU A 21 -7.06 4.26 -8.09
N MET A 22 -6.30 4.19 -9.19
CA MET A 22 -6.68 4.86 -10.44
C MET A 22 -7.93 4.21 -11.05
N GLU A 23 -7.99 2.88 -11.10
CA GLU A 23 -9.09 2.13 -11.70
C GLU A 23 -10.38 2.20 -10.86
N ASP A 24 -10.30 1.92 -9.56
CA ASP A 24 -11.47 1.84 -8.68
C ASP A 24 -12.03 3.21 -8.28
N LYS A 25 -11.14 4.20 -8.05
CA LYS A 25 -11.52 5.51 -7.50
C LYS A 25 -11.42 6.64 -8.53
N GLY A 26 -10.96 6.36 -9.74
CA GLY A 26 -10.77 7.38 -10.78
C GLY A 26 -9.68 8.41 -10.45
N MET A 27 -8.77 8.09 -9.53
CA MET A 27 -7.70 8.99 -9.12
C MET A 27 -6.71 9.22 -10.27
N LYS A 28 -6.11 10.41 -10.33
CA LYS A 28 -4.94 10.62 -11.18
C LYS A 28 -3.73 9.89 -10.59
N MET A 29 -2.81 9.44 -11.43
CA MET A 29 -1.56 8.79 -11.01
C MET A 29 -0.86 9.52 -9.86
N THR A 30 -0.66 10.83 -9.98
CA THR A 30 0.00 11.65 -8.96
C THR A 30 -0.76 11.70 -7.64
N GLU A 31 -2.09 11.69 -7.70
CA GLU A 31 -2.96 11.66 -6.52
C GLU A 31 -2.93 10.28 -5.86
N ALA A 32 -3.00 9.20 -6.64
CA ALA A 32 -2.89 7.83 -6.14
C ALA A 32 -1.55 7.57 -5.46
N ILE A 33 -0.43 8.03 -6.06
CA ILE A 33 0.90 8.02 -5.44
C ILE A 33 0.87 8.79 -4.12
N PHE A 34 0.36 10.01 -4.13
CA PHE A 34 0.32 10.84 -2.92
C PHE A 34 -0.50 10.19 -1.80
N VAL A 35 -1.69 9.68 -2.10
CA VAL A 35 -2.56 8.99 -1.14
C VAL A 35 -1.88 7.75 -0.58
N PHE A 36 -1.30 6.92 -1.44
CA PHE A 36 -0.70 5.67 -1.00
C PHE A 36 0.57 5.88 -0.18
N HIS A 37 1.50 6.72 -0.64
CA HIS A 37 2.76 6.97 0.09
C HIS A 37 2.55 7.68 1.44
N ASN A 38 1.42 8.36 1.64
CA ASN A 38 1.06 8.98 2.92
C ASN A 38 0.15 8.08 3.80
N SER A 39 -0.09 6.83 3.39
CA SER A 39 -0.92 5.89 4.13
C SER A 39 -0.13 5.12 5.21
N GLU A 40 -0.80 4.74 6.28
CA GLU A 40 -0.27 3.78 7.25
C GLU A 40 -0.03 2.41 6.60
N THR A 41 -0.84 2.05 5.60
CA THR A 41 -0.66 0.82 4.83
C THR A 41 0.71 0.79 4.16
N PHE A 42 1.16 1.88 3.55
CA PHE A 42 2.50 1.97 2.95
C PHE A 42 3.62 1.95 4.00
N ALA A 43 3.42 2.62 5.14
CA ALA A 43 4.38 2.57 6.24
C ALA A 43 4.57 1.13 6.77
N LYS A 44 3.47 0.36 6.90
CA LYS A 44 3.52 -1.05 7.29
C LYS A 44 4.12 -1.92 6.18
N LEU A 45 3.77 -1.70 4.91
CA LEU A 45 4.35 -2.41 3.77
C LEU A 45 5.87 -2.25 3.71
N SER A 46 6.35 -1.04 4.05
CA SER A 46 7.77 -0.70 4.07
C SER A 46 8.52 -1.21 5.31
N ASP A 47 7.82 -1.72 6.32
CA ASP A 47 8.42 -2.33 7.51
C ASP A 47 8.53 -3.85 7.34
N PRO A 48 9.76 -4.40 7.21
CA PRO A 48 9.96 -5.82 7.00
C PRO A 48 9.42 -6.71 8.13
N ASN A 49 9.22 -6.15 9.34
CA ASN A 49 8.70 -6.90 10.48
C ASN A 49 7.21 -7.23 10.35
N THR A 50 6.48 -6.51 9.49
CA THR A 50 5.05 -6.76 9.26
C THR A 50 4.80 -7.94 8.31
N GLY A 51 5.78 -8.27 7.48
CA GLY A 51 5.64 -9.30 6.44
C GLY A 51 4.71 -8.92 5.28
N LEU A 52 4.18 -7.69 5.20
CA LEU A 52 3.22 -7.33 4.14
C LEU A 52 3.80 -7.40 2.72
N TYR A 53 5.12 -7.27 2.56
CA TYR A 53 5.78 -7.32 1.25
C TYR A 53 5.79 -8.72 0.60
N ILE A 54 5.42 -9.79 1.33
CA ILE A 54 5.23 -11.13 0.76
C ILE A 54 3.76 -11.46 0.48
N GLU A 55 2.84 -10.57 0.85
CA GLU A 55 1.42 -10.75 0.61
C GLU A 55 1.03 -10.31 -0.80
N SER A 56 -0.18 -10.70 -1.22
CA SER A 56 -0.73 -10.26 -2.50
C SER A 56 -1.06 -8.77 -2.50
N SER A 57 -0.85 -8.09 -3.64
CA SER A 57 -1.22 -6.68 -3.82
C SER A 57 -2.70 -6.41 -3.51
N ALA A 58 -3.58 -7.36 -3.84
CA ALA A 58 -5.01 -7.27 -3.53
C ALA A 58 -5.28 -7.24 -2.02
N TYR A 59 -4.59 -8.06 -1.22
CA TYR A 59 -4.72 -8.05 0.24
C TYR A 59 -4.26 -6.71 0.84
N VAL A 60 -3.09 -6.23 0.43
CA VAL A 60 -2.57 -4.93 0.89
C VAL A 60 -3.52 -3.79 0.49
N TYR A 61 -4.15 -3.88 -0.68
CA TYR A 61 -5.13 -2.90 -1.12
C TYR A 61 -6.44 -2.93 -0.31
N GLU A 62 -6.91 -4.08 0.17
CA GLU A 62 -8.06 -4.14 1.10
C GLU A 62 -7.76 -3.43 2.43
N ILE A 63 -6.52 -3.54 2.93
CA ILE A 63 -6.07 -2.80 4.12
C ILE A 63 -6.15 -1.30 3.85
N LEU A 64 -5.61 -0.84 2.71
CA LEU A 64 -5.68 0.56 2.30
C LEU A 64 -7.13 1.04 2.15
N LYS A 65 -8.01 0.25 1.54
CA LYS A 65 -9.43 0.61 1.40
C LYS A 65 -10.11 0.76 2.77
N THR A 66 -9.75 -0.09 3.73
CA THR A 66 -10.25 0.00 5.10
C THR A 66 -9.74 1.28 5.77
N GLU A 67 -8.45 1.57 5.66
CA GLU A 67 -7.83 2.81 6.15
C GLU A 67 -8.53 4.06 5.59
N LEU A 68 -8.73 4.11 4.26
CA LEU A 68 -9.37 5.24 3.58
C LEU A 68 -10.85 5.40 3.94
N LYS A 69 -11.56 4.31 4.27
CA LYS A 69 -12.96 4.36 4.70
C LYS A 69 -13.11 4.85 6.14
N MET A 70 -12.18 4.48 7.01
CA MET A 70 -12.26 4.80 8.45
C MET A 70 -11.68 6.20 8.77
N GLY A 71 -10.99 6.85 7.83
CA GLY A 71 -10.44 8.22 8.00
C GLY A 71 -9.23 8.32 8.95
N LYS A 72 -9.02 7.30 9.77
CA LYS A 72 -7.85 6.89 10.57
C LYS A 72 -8.33 5.68 11.39
N ILE A 73 -7.58 4.58 11.42
CA ILE A 73 -7.83 3.57 12.44
C ILE A 73 -7.20 4.09 13.73
N THR A 74 -8.03 4.53 14.68
CA THR A 74 -7.61 4.62 16.08
C THR A 74 -7.15 3.22 16.48
N ARG A 75 -5.83 3.05 16.72
CA ARG A 75 -5.33 1.87 17.43
C ARG A 75 -5.96 1.85 18.81
N GLU A 76 -6.65 0.77 19.14
CA GLU A 76 -6.70 0.29 20.53
C GLU A 76 -5.39 -0.43 20.86
#